data_AF-A0A645IIU8-F1
#
_entry.id   AF-A0A645IIU8-F1
#
_cell.length_a   1.000
_cell.length_b   1.000
_cell.length_c   1.000
_cell.angle_alpha   90.00
_cell.angle_beta   90.00
_cell.angle_gamma   90.00
#
_symmetry.space_group_name_H-M   'P 1'
#
loop_
_entity.id
_entity.type
_entity.pdbx_description
1 polymer ?
#
loop_
_entity_poly.entity_id
_entity_poly.type
_entity_poly.pdbx_seq_one_letter_code
_entity_poly.pdbx_strand_id
1 'polypeptide(L)'
;MRRSVSGHDYFSYCEEVGCDIWGLLCSVKEALYEPIGLWLPESLRLPGTSSYAQGVEVPADYKGQIPEGFDLIDLPECMMMIFQSAPYDDIHFQEVITGMSEAIDHYDPGQSGYEWADEAAPRFQLDPQGWRGYIEARPVREI
;
A
#
# COMPACT_ATOMS: atom_id res chain seq x y z
N MET A 1 5.16 -7.13 7.05
CA MET A 1 3.93 -7.12 6.22
C MET A 1 3.38 -8.52 6.06
N ARG A 2 2.07 -8.66 5.82
CA ARG A 2 1.39 -9.91 5.50
C ARG A 2 0.96 -9.86 4.04
N ARG A 3 1.35 -10.87 3.27
CA ARG A 3 1.04 -11.00 1.84
C ARG A 3 -0.26 -11.77 1.65
N SER A 4 -1.06 -11.42 0.65
CA SER A 4 -2.13 -12.30 0.19
C SER A 4 -1.57 -13.47 -0.62
N VAL A 5 -2.35 -14.53 -0.66
CA VAL A 5 -2.19 -15.68 -1.55
C VAL A 5 -2.90 -15.43 -2.88
N SER A 6 -4.07 -14.77 -2.83
CA SER A 6 -4.94 -14.55 -4.00
C SER A 6 -5.43 -13.11 -4.16
N GLY A 7 -5.58 -12.34 -3.08
CA GLY A 7 -6.04 -10.95 -3.15
C GLY A 7 -5.10 -10.04 -3.96
N HIS A 8 -5.67 -9.18 -4.81
CA HIS A 8 -4.94 -8.27 -5.70
C HIS A 8 -5.12 -6.79 -5.34
N ASP A 9 -6.03 -6.50 -4.41
CA ASP A 9 -6.39 -5.16 -3.96
C ASP A 9 -6.85 -5.21 -2.49
N TYR A 10 -7.19 -4.05 -1.94
CA TYR A 10 -7.67 -3.90 -0.58
C TYR A 10 -8.87 -4.80 -0.25
N PHE A 11 -9.88 -4.86 -1.14
CA PHE A 11 -11.13 -5.57 -0.86
C PHE A 11 -10.92 -7.08 -0.86
N SER A 12 -10.29 -7.61 -1.91
CA SER A 12 -9.99 -9.05 -2.02
C SER A 12 -9.00 -9.52 -0.94
N TYR A 13 -8.07 -8.65 -0.51
CA TYR A 13 -7.21 -8.96 0.63
C TYR A 13 -7.99 -9.06 1.95
N CYS A 14 -8.89 -8.10 2.22
CA CYS A 14 -9.71 -8.12 3.42
C CYS A 14 -10.65 -9.33 3.47
N GLU A 15 -11.18 -9.76 2.33
CA GLU A 15 -11.95 -11.00 2.22
C GLU A 15 -11.12 -12.26 2.52
N GLU A 16 -9.86 -12.29 2.09
CA GLU A 16 -8.96 -13.44 2.27
C GLU A 16 -8.43 -13.56 3.70
N VAL A 17 -7.88 -12.48 4.24
CA VAL A 17 -7.08 -12.51 5.48
C VAL A 17 -7.88 -12.04 6.70
N GLY A 18 -9.04 -11.42 6.48
CA GLY A 18 -9.92 -10.91 7.53
C GLY A 18 -9.44 -9.60 8.16
N CYS A 19 -10.32 -9.00 8.98
CA CYS A 19 -10.11 -7.66 9.55
C CYS A 19 -9.06 -7.59 10.68
N ASP A 20 -8.67 -8.73 11.25
CA ASP A 20 -7.80 -8.76 12.45
C ASP A 20 -6.35 -8.34 12.15
N ILE A 21 -5.93 -8.43 10.88
CA ILE A 21 -4.58 -8.05 10.44
C ILE A 21 -4.29 -6.57 10.69
N TRP A 22 -5.28 -5.71 10.47
CA TRP A 22 -5.08 -4.26 10.64
C TRP A 22 -4.80 -3.92 12.10
N GLY A 23 -5.58 -4.49 13.03
CA GLY A 23 -5.37 -4.32 14.47
C GLY A 23 -4.00 -4.85 14.93
N LEU A 24 -3.55 -5.97 14.36
CA LEU A 24 -2.22 -6.52 14.64
C LEU A 24 -1.10 -5.60 14.15
N LEU A 25 -1.21 -5.04 12.94
CA LEU A 25 -0.26 -4.07 12.39
C LEU A 25 -0.19 -2.80 13.24
N CYS A 26 -1.34 -2.28 13.68
CA CYS A 26 -1.40 -1.15 14.62
C CYS A 26 -0.75 -1.42 15.98
N SER A 27 -0.60 -2.70 16.37
CA SER A 27 0.02 -3.09 17.64
C SER A 27 1.54 -3.22 17.58
N VAL A 28 2.13 -3.16 16.38
CA VAL A 28 3.58 -3.24 16.18
C VAL A 28 4.24 -2.03 16.85
N LYS A 29 5.12 -2.30 17.82
CA LYS A 29 5.87 -1.26 18.52
C LYS A 29 6.90 -0.63 17.58
N GLU A 30 7.20 0.63 17.81
CA GLU A 30 8.22 1.38 17.04
C GLU A 30 7.89 1.55 15.54
N ALA A 31 6.65 1.23 15.13
CA ALA A 31 6.15 1.59 13.82
C ALA A 31 6.40 3.08 13.54
N LEU A 32 7.01 3.36 12.39
CA LEU A 32 7.38 4.72 12.00
C LEU A 32 6.16 5.54 11.59
N TYR A 33 5.11 4.87 11.11
CA TYR A 33 3.88 5.47 10.65
C TYR A 33 2.68 4.51 10.78
N GLU A 34 1.53 4.88 10.22
CA GLU A 34 0.36 4.02 10.16
C GLU A 34 0.55 2.80 9.22
N PRO A 35 -0.24 1.73 9.38
CA PRO A 35 -0.23 0.63 8.43
C PRO A 35 -0.69 1.08 7.03
N ILE A 36 -0.18 0.39 6.01
CA ILE A 36 -0.44 0.67 4.62
C ILE A 36 -0.79 -0.61 3.86
N GLY A 37 -1.63 -0.46 2.83
CA GLY A 37 -1.80 -1.44 1.77
C GLY A 37 -0.71 -1.27 0.72
N LEU A 38 -0.20 -2.37 0.17
CA LEU A 38 0.93 -2.41 -0.76
C LEU A 38 0.58 -3.24 -1.98
N TRP A 39 0.82 -2.71 -3.17
CA TRP A 39 0.91 -3.50 -4.40
C TRP A 39 2.37 -3.69 -4.74
N LEU A 40 2.84 -4.92 -4.58
CA LEU A 40 4.22 -5.32 -4.72
C LEU A 40 4.59 -5.53 -6.20
N PRO A 41 5.75 -5.04 -6.66
CA PRO A 41 6.30 -5.40 -7.96
C PRO A 41 6.67 -6.88 -8.00
N GLU A 42 6.86 -7.45 -9.20
CA GLU A 42 7.15 -8.88 -9.35
C GLU A 42 8.42 -9.29 -8.59
N SER A 43 9.43 -8.42 -8.59
CA SER A 43 10.71 -8.60 -7.88
C SER A 43 10.58 -8.78 -6.37
N LEU A 44 9.49 -8.28 -5.77
CA LEU A 44 9.24 -8.37 -4.33
C LEU A 44 8.22 -9.45 -3.97
N ARG A 45 7.64 -10.19 -4.92
CA ARG A 45 6.66 -11.25 -4.67
C ARG A 45 7.34 -12.58 -4.38
N LEU A 46 6.83 -13.29 -3.36
CA LEU A 46 7.28 -14.65 -3.05
C LEU A 46 6.46 -15.67 -3.85
N PRO A 47 7.03 -16.85 -4.19
CA PRO A 47 6.27 -17.93 -4.82
C PRO A 47 5.01 -18.28 -4.01
N GLY A 48 3.87 -18.36 -4.69
CA GLY A 48 2.57 -18.66 -4.05
C GLY A 48 1.92 -17.47 -3.33
N THR A 49 2.42 -16.25 -3.55
CA THR A 49 1.79 -15.01 -3.07
C THR A 49 1.29 -14.16 -4.23
N SER A 50 0.30 -13.32 -3.96
CA SER A 50 -0.27 -12.40 -4.93
C SER A 50 0.45 -11.03 -4.89
N SER A 51 -0.09 -10.06 -5.61
CA SER A 51 0.46 -8.71 -5.72
C SER A 51 0.20 -7.85 -4.48
N TYR A 52 -0.80 -8.16 -3.65
CA TYR A 52 -1.20 -7.28 -2.56
C TYR A 52 -0.68 -7.74 -1.19
N ALA A 53 -0.39 -6.78 -0.32
CA ALA A 53 0.01 -7.02 1.06
C ALA A 53 -0.46 -5.87 1.96
N GLN A 54 -0.54 -6.10 3.26
CA GLN A 54 -0.65 -5.03 4.26
C GLN A 54 0.55 -5.06 5.19
N GLY A 55 1.10 -3.88 5.50
CA GLY A 55 2.32 -3.76 6.28
C GLY A 55 2.38 -2.48 7.08
N VAL A 56 3.41 -2.37 7.91
CA VAL A 56 3.77 -1.14 8.61
C VAL A 56 5.28 -1.00 8.53
N GLU A 57 5.75 0.22 8.35
CA GLU A 57 7.19 0.52 8.29
C GLU A 57 7.78 0.59 9.71
N VAL A 58 8.98 0.07 9.87
CA VAL A 58 9.72 0.01 11.13
C VAL A 58 11.15 0.51 10.91
N PRO A 59 11.88 0.94 11.96
CA PRO A 59 13.28 1.33 11.85
C PRO A 59 14.15 0.25 11.17
N ALA A 60 15.17 0.66 10.41
CA ALA A 60 16.07 -0.28 9.73
C ALA A 60 16.79 -1.24 10.70
N ASP A 61 16.97 -0.83 11.95
CA ASP A 61 17.57 -1.65 13.00
C ASP A 61 16.54 -2.38 13.89
N TYR A 62 15.26 -2.39 13.51
CA TYR A 62 14.15 -2.95 14.29
C TYR A 62 14.48 -4.33 14.87
N LYS A 63 14.33 -4.45 16.20
CA LYS A 63 14.58 -5.67 16.98
C LYS A 63 13.33 -6.27 17.60
N GLY A 64 12.16 -5.71 17.29
CA GLY A 64 10.90 -6.23 17.78
C GLY A 64 10.55 -7.59 17.16
N GLN A 65 9.52 -8.23 17.72
CA GLN A 65 9.05 -9.51 17.21
C GLN A 65 8.26 -9.30 15.92
N ILE A 66 8.52 -10.16 14.94
CA ILE A 66 7.71 -10.25 13.72
C ILE A 66 6.52 -11.16 14.02
N PRO A 67 5.26 -10.70 13.86
CA PRO A 67 4.11 -11.55 14.09
C PRO A 67 4.10 -12.78 13.18
N GLU A 68 3.46 -13.86 13.63
CA GLU A 68 3.39 -15.10 12.86
C GLU A 68 2.76 -14.87 11.48
N GLY A 69 3.42 -15.36 10.43
CA GLY A 69 2.96 -15.22 9.06
C GLY A 69 3.26 -13.86 8.40
N PHE A 70 3.99 -12.97 9.08
CA PHE A 70 4.46 -11.72 8.50
C PHE A 70 5.91 -11.84 8.04
N ASP A 71 6.24 -11.08 7.01
CA ASP A 71 7.60 -10.90 6.50
C ASP A 71 8.16 -9.55 6.94
N LEU A 72 9.48 -9.48 7.09
CA LEU A 72 10.24 -8.25 7.16
C LEU A 72 11.10 -8.16 5.89
N ILE A 73 10.98 -7.05 5.16
CA ILE A 73 11.74 -6.81 3.93
C ILE A 73 12.34 -5.42 3.97
N ASP A 74 13.48 -5.25 3.30
CA ASP A 74 14.01 -3.94 2.97
C ASP A 74 13.28 -3.39 1.74
N LEU A 75 12.87 -2.13 1.80
CA LEU A 75 12.34 -1.41 0.64
C LEU A 75 13.44 -0.53 0.05
N PRO A 76 13.58 -0.49 -1.28
CA PRO A 76 14.54 0.40 -1.92
C PRO A 76 14.12 1.86 -1.75
N GLU A 77 15.10 2.76 -1.78
CA GLU A 77 14.83 4.18 -1.97
C GLU A 77 14.10 4.38 -3.31
N CYS A 78 13.07 5.20 -3.29
CA CYS A 78 12.27 5.49 -4.46
C CYS A 78 11.64 6.89 -4.37
N MET A 79 11.18 7.38 -5.51
CA MET A 79 10.38 8.59 -5.60
C MET A 79 8.93 8.19 -5.89
N MET A 80 7.99 8.87 -5.24
CA MET A 80 6.57 8.55 -5.31
C MET A 80 5.78 9.78 -5.76
N MET A 81 4.77 9.56 -6.60
CA MET A 81 3.73 10.54 -6.86
C MET A 81 2.52 10.20 -5.98
N ILE A 82 2.10 11.16 -5.15
CA ILE A 82 1.01 10.98 -4.18
C ILE A 82 -0.27 11.60 -4.74
N PHE A 83 -1.34 10.83 -4.71
CA PHE A 83 -2.68 11.24 -5.06
C PHE A 83 -3.54 11.24 -3.82
N GLN A 84 -4.35 12.29 -3.67
CA GLN A 84 -5.26 12.45 -2.54
C GLN A 84 -6.63 12.90 -3.04
N SER A 85 -7.68 12.16 -2.68
CA SER A 85 -9.05 12.58 -2.95
C SER A 85 -9.48 13.73 -2.02
N ALA A 86 -10.58 14.40 -2.35
CA ALA A 86 -11.29 15.20 -1.36
C ALA A 86 -11.75 14.31 -0.19
N PRO A 87 -11.98 14.89 1.00
CA PRO A 87 -12.66 14.20 2.08
C PRO A 87 -14.03 13.65 1.66
N TYR A 88 -14.42 12.52 2.23
CA TYR A 88 -15.67 11.83 1.94
C TYR A 88 -16.30 11.28 3.23
N ASP A 89 -17.59 10.94 3.18
CA ASP A 89 -18.23 10.17 4.26
C ASP A 89 -17.79 8.71 4.14
N ASP A 90 -17.30 8.11 5.23
CA ASP A 90 -16.75 6.75 5.26
C ASP A 90 -17.69 5.70 4.66
N ILE A 91 -19.01 5.94 4.62
CA ILE A 91 -19.96 5.04 3.94
C ILE A 91 -19.69 4.91 2.42
N HIS A 92 -19.05 5.90 1.82
CA HIS A 92 -18.72 5.98 0.38
C HIS A 92 -17.28 5.57 0.07
N PHE A 93 -16.52 5.04 1.04
CA PHE A 93 -15.10 4.73 0.85
C PHE A 93 -14.82 3.84 -0.38
N GLN A 94 -15.67 2.84 -0.64
CA GLN A 94 -15.48 1.93 -1.77
C GLN A 94 -15.59 2.62 -3.12
N GLU A 95 -16.52 3.56 -3.25
CA GLU A 95 -16.69 4.36 -4.47
C GLU A 95 -15.49 5.27 -4.69
N VAL A 96 -14.98 5.90 -3.62
CA VAL A 96 -13.81 6.78 -3.69
C VAL A 96 -12.54 6.02 -4.04
N ILE A 97 -12.28 4.88 -3.37
CA ILE A 97 -11.10 4.05 -3.66
C ILE A 97 -11.10 3.61 -5.12
N THR A 98 -12.22 3.04 -5.58
CA THR A 98 -12.33 2.53 -6.96
C THR A 98 -12.13 3.65 -7.98
N GLY A 99 -12.82 4.79 -7.79
CA GLY A 99 -12.70 5.92 -8.71
C GLY A 99 -11.31 6.56 -8.71
N MET A 100 -10.63 6.61 -7.56
CA MET A 100 -9.26 7.11 -7.46
C MET A 100 -8.26 6.18 -8.14
N SER A 101 -8.33 4.87 -7.89
CA SER A 101 -7.44 3.91 -8.54
C SER A 101 -7.63 3.93 -10.07
N GLU A 102 -8.86 4.00 -10.56
CA GLU A 102 -9.14 4.17 -12.00
C GLU A 102 -8.56 5.48 -12.55
N ALA A 103 -8.69 6.59 -11.83
CA ALA A 103 -8.14 7.88 -12.24
C ALA A 103 -6.60 7.85 -12.29
N ILE A 104 -5.96 7.22 -11.31
CA ILE A 104 -4.50 7.06 -11.25
C ILE A 104 -3.99 6.20 -12.41
N ASP A 105 -4.70 5.13 -12.78
CA ASP A 105 -4.32 4.26 -13.89
C ASP A 105 -4.39 4.95 -15.26
N HIS A 106 -5.23 5.99 -15.40
CA HIS A 106 -5.32 6.79 -16.62
C HIS A 106 -4.50 8.09 -16.57
N TYR A 107 -3.84 8.39 -15.45
CA TYR A 107 -3.04 9.59 -15.29
C TYR A 107 -1.72 9.48 -16.06
N ASP A 108 -1.37 10.53 -16.79
CA ASP A 108 -0.09 10.65 -17.51
C ASP A 108 0.90 11.50 -16.69
N PRO A 109 1.87 10.88 -16.00
CA PRO A 109 2.88 11.60 -15.22
C PRO A 109 3.87 12.38 -16.10
N GLY A 110 3.91 12.13 -17.42
CA GLY A 110 4.82 12.78 -18.35
C GLY A 110 4.61 14.28 -18.44
N GLN A 111 3.38 14.75 -18.20
CA GLN A 111 3.07 16.19 -18.13
C GLN A 111 3.79 16.91 -16.98
N SER A 112 4.20 16.15 -15.97
CA SER A 112 4.96 16.63 -14.81
C SER A 112 6.45 16.29 -14.90
N GLY A 113 6.94 15.74 -16.02
CA GLY A 113 8.34 15.36 -16.21
C GLY A 113 8.73 14.02 -15.60
N TYR A 114 7.75 13.15 -15.35
CA TYR A 114 7.96 11.84 -14.72
C TYR A 114 7.41 10.70 -15.57
N GLU A 115 7.93 9.50 -15.37
CA GLU A 115 7.35 8.26 -15.88
C GLU A 115 7.13 7.26 -14.74
N TRP A 116 6.16 6.36 -14.90
CA TRP A 116 5.88 5.32 -13.91
C TRP A 116 7.08 4.39 -13.72
N ALA A 117 7.37 4.07 -12.46
CA ALA A 117 8.46 3.18 -12.05
C ALA A 117 7.91 1.98 -11.26
N ASP A 118 6.82 1.38 -11.74
CA ASP A 118 6.04 0.37 -11.01
C ASP A 118 6.86 -0.85 -10.54
N GLU A 119 7.96 -1.18 -11.23
CA GLU A 119 8.86 -2.28 -10.87
C GLU A 119 9.96 -1.89 -9.87
N ALA A 120 10.15 -0.59 -9.59
CA ALA A 120 11.22 -0.10 -8.73
C ALA A 120 10.86 -0.19 -7.24
N ALA A 121 9.59 -0.02 -6.88
CA ALA A 121 9.10 -0.07 -5.50
C ALA A 121 7.60 -0.40 -5.47
N PRO A 122 7.03 -0.78 -4.33
CA PRO A 122 5.58 -0.96 -4.22
C PRO A 122 4.82 0.35 -4.39
N ARG A 123 3.66 0.29 -5.08
CA ARG A 123 2.59 1.26 -4.85
C ARG A 123 2.03 1.03 -3.45
N PHE A 124 1.57 2.08 -2.78
CA PHE A 124 0.86 1.93 -1.52
C PHE A 124 -0.40 2.79 -1.40
N GLN A 125 -1.30 2.37 -0.53
CA GLN A 125 -2.44 3.15 -0.06
C GLN A 125 -2.36 3.29 1.46
N LEU A 126 -2.76 4.45 1.98
CA LEU A 126 -2.97 4.63 3.42
C LEU A 126 -4.32 4.06 3.85
N ASP A 127 -4.56 4.03 5.16
CA ASP A 127 -5.87 3.69 5.72
C ASP A 127 -6.97 4.57 5.11
N PRO A 128 -8.03 3.99 4.52
CA PRO A 128 -9.14 4.76 3.99
C PRO A 128 -9.88 5.51 5.10
N GLN A 129 -9.51 6.78 5.31
CA GLN A 129 -10.12 7.64 6.33
C GLN A 129 -10.75 8.86 5.66
N GLY A 130 -12.09 8.89 5.63
CA GLY A 130 -12.88 9.85 4.89
C GLY A 130 -12.59 11.31 5.23
N TRP A 131 -12.27 11.63 6.49
CA TRP A 131 -11.99 13.00 6.91
C TRP A 131 -10.75 13.63 6.22
N ARG A 132 -9.77 12.80 5.81
CA ARG A 132 -8.56 13.24 5.09
C ARG A 132 -8.58 12.88 3.61
N GLY A 133 -9.60 12.18 3.14
CA GLY A 133 -9.64 11.62 1.80
C GLY A 133 -8.75 10.39 1.65
N TYR A 134 -8.89 9.73 0.50
CA TYR A 134 -8.16 8.53 0.15
C TYR A 134 -6.80 8.92 -0.39
N ILE A 135 -5.75 8.26 0.07
CA ILE A 135 -4.37 8.56 -0.29
C ILE A 135 -3.73 7.30 -0.88
N GLU A 136 -3.26 7.42 -2.12
CA GLU A 136 -2.53 6.38 -2.85
C GLU A 136 -1.27 7.00 -3.46
N ALA A 137 -0.17 6.26 -3.41
CA ALA A 137 1.12 6.71 -3.92
C ALA A 137 1.71 5.67 -4.86
N ARG A 138 2.14 6.12 -6.04
CA ARG A 138 2.69 5.27 -7.11
C ARG A 138 4.14 5.67 -7.43
N PRO A 139 5.07 4.71 -7.60
CA PRO A 139 6.46 5.03 -7.87
C PRO A 139 6.66 5.72 -9.22
N VAL A 140 7.57 6.67 -9.27
CA VAL A 140 7.94 7.44 -10.46
C VAL A 140 9.45 7.63 -10.57
N ARG A 141 9.92 7.95 -11.77
CA ARG A 141 11.29 8.42 -12.06
C ARG A 141 11.23 9.66 -12.95
N GLU A 142 12.21 10.56 -12.80
CA GLU A 142 12.36 11.72 -13.69
C GLU A 142 12.70 11.25 -15.11
N ILE A 143 12.13 11.94 -16.11
CA ILE A 143 12.41 11.75 -17.54
C ILE A 143 13.68 12.49 -17.95
#